data_AF-A0A3M0WF80-F1
#
_entry.id   AF-A0A3M0WF80-F1
#
_cell.length_a   1.000
_cell.length_b   1.000
_cell.length_c   1.000
_cell.angle_alpha   90.00
_cell.angle_beta   90.00
_cell.angle_gamma   90.00
#
_symmetry.space_group_name_H-M   'P 1'
#
loop_
_entity.id
_entity.type
_entity.pdbx_description
1 polymer ?
#
loop_
_entity_poly.entity_id
_entity_poly.type
_entity_poly.pdbx_seq_one_letter_code
_entity_poly.pdbx_strand_id
1 'polypeptide(L)'
;MVRAQMKIQQMSFMIVALFIFFVLVGIFFIKLNFSGIEDRAFELKRAEAIYSIKTIAQMPELSCTKKRNFCIDILKAATLSGMGDNYSDFWPVESIEIYRIFPKPGMGDFPKPNWRRMVVFDSGKKSLIKYSGFVSLCKIDYENNFFYDRCEIGKLVLGVKK
;
A
#
# COMPACT_ATOMS: atom_id res chain seq x y z
N MET A 1 -30.06 -64.30 22.09
CA MET A 1 -29.58 -62.93 22.39
C MET A 1 -28.50 -62.42 21.42
N VAL A 2 -27.46 -63.20 21.11
CA VAL A 2 -26.30 -62.75 20.28
C VAL A 2 -26.68 -62.21 18.89
N ARG A 3 -27.67 -62.81 18.20
CA ARG A 3 -28.13 -62.33 16.88
C ARG A 3 -28.81 -60.95 16.90
N ALA A 4 -29.48 -60.60 17.99
CA ALA A 4 -30.12 -59.30 18.13
C ALA A 4 -29.08 -58.19 18.37
N GLN A 5 -28.05 -58.47 19.16
CA GLN A 5 -26.94 -57.55 19.40
C GLN A 5 -26.11 -57.27 18.13
N MET A 6 -25.87 -58.27 17.28
CA MET A 6 -25.21 -58.07 15.99
C MET A 6 -25.98 -57.14 15.05
N LYS A 7 -27.32 -57.23 15.02
CA LYS A 7 -28.17 -56.37 14.19
C LYS A 7 -28.18 -54.91 14.68
N ILE A 8 -28.12 -54.72 15.99
CA ILE A 8 -28.00 -53.38 16.61
C ILE A 8 -26.64 -52.76 16.28
N GLN A 9 -25.55 -53.53 16.34
CA GLN A 9 -24.21 -53.05 15.97
C GLN A 9 -24.11 -52.68 14.48
N GLN A 10 -24.73 -53.45 13.58
CA GLN A 10 -24.74 -53.10 12.15
C GLN A 10 -25.44 -51.76 11.87
N MET A 11 -26.57 -51.50 12.54
CA MET A 11 -27.29 -50.23 12.40
C MET A 11 -26.51 -49.05 12.98
N SER A 12 -25.80 -49.23 14.10
CA SER A 12 -24.98 -48.17 14.68
C SER A 12 -23.76 -47.85 13.81
N PHE A 13 -23.11 -48.86 13.20
CA PHE A 13 -22.00 -48.62 12.27
C PHE A 13 -22.43 -47.84 11.03
N MET A 14 -23.63 -48.11 10.51
CA MET A 14 -24.19 -47.35 9.38
C MET A 14 -24.39 -45.86 9.74
N ILE A 15 -24.95 -45.58 10.92
CA ILE A 15 -25.19 -44.20 11.38
C ILE A 15 -23.86 -43.46 11.61
N VAL A 16 -22.87 -44.12 12.20
CA VAL A 16 -21.53 -43.53 12.43
C VAL A 16 -20.84 -43.20 11.11
N ALA A 17 -20.89 -44.10 10.11
CA ALA A 17 -20.31 -43.85 8.80
C ALA A 17 -20.96 -42.64 8.10
N LEU A 18 -22.28 -42.53 8.21
CA LEU A 18 -23.07 -41.44 7.63
C LEU A 18 -22.80 -40.09 8.33
N PHE A 19 -22.61 -40.11 9.64
CA PHE A 19 -22.16 -38.93 10.40
C PHE A 19 -20.77 -38.47 9.98
N ILE A 20 -19.80 -39.39 9.88
CA ILE A 20 -18.43 -39.07 9.44
C ILE A 20 -18.45 -38.49 8.02
N PHE A 21 -19.28 -39.03 7.13
CA PHE A 21 -19.46 -38.50 5.78
C PHE A 21 -19.91 -37.03 5.80
N PHE A 22 -20.93 -36.69 6.60
CA PHE A 22 -21.39 -35.31 6.72
C PHE A 22 -20.34 -34.38 7.34
N VAL A 23 -19.56 -34.85 8.32
CA VAL A 23 -18.45 -34.08 8.89
C VAL A 23 -17.39 -33.78 7.82
N LEU A 24 -17.02 -34.76 7.00
CA LEU A 24 -16.05 -34.57 5.93
C LEU A 24 -16.55 -33.59 4.86
N VAL A 25 -17.81 -33.72 4.44
CA VAL A 25 -18.45 -32.77 3.50
C VAL A 25 -18.50 -31.37 4.10
N GLY A 26 -18.82 -31.24 5.39
CA GLY A 26 -18.83 -29.97 6.09
C GLY A 26 -17.46 -29.29 6.12
N ILE A 27 -16.40 -30.03 6.47
CA ILE A 27 -15.03 -29.51 6.46
C ILE A 27 -14.60 -29.11 5.03
N PHE A 28 -14.97 -29.90 4.03
CA PHE A 28 -14.69 -29.59 2.63
C PHE A 28 -15.35 -28.27 2.19
N PHE A 29 -16.62 -28.07 2.56
CA PHE A 29 -17.35 -26.84 2.24
C PHE A 29 -16.74 -25.62 2.95
N ILE A 30 -16.34 -25.76 4.22
CA ILE A 30 -15.63 -24.71 4.95
C ILE A 30 -14.32 -24.36 4.23
N LYS A 31 -13.52 -25.35 3.83
CA LYS A 31 -12.26 -25.10 3.12
C LYS A 31 -12.44 -24.32 1.82
N LEU A 32 -13.45 -24.64 1.01
CA LEU A 32 -13.73 -23.92 -0.23
C LEU A 32 -14.15 -22.46 -0.01
N ASN A 33 -14.83 -22.15 1.10
CA ASN A 33 -15.24 -20.78 1.41
C ASN A 33 -14.12 -19.96 2.04
N PHE A 34 -13.22 -20.59 2.80
CA PHE A 34 -12.13 -19.91 3.49
C PHE A 34 -10.91 -19.65 2.60
N SER A 35 -10.75 -20.37 1.48
CA SER A 35 -9.60 -20.18 0.57
C SER A 35 -9.51 -18.78 -0.06
N GLY A 36 -10.59 -17.99 -0.04
CA GLY A 36 -10.59 -16.60 -0.55
C GLY A 36 -10.42 -15.50 0.51
N ILE A 37 -10.33 -15.84 1.80
CA ILE A 37 -10.26 -14.83 2.87
C ILE A 37 -8.89 -14.14 2.90
N GLU A 38 -7.82 -14.91 2.71
CA GLU A 38 -6.46 -14.37 2.69
C GLU A 38 -6.26 -13.40 1.52
N ASP A 39 -6.73 -13.77 0.32
CA ASP A 39 -6.68 -12.91 -0.87
C ASP A 39 -7.46 -11.61 -0.67
N ARG A 40 -8.67 -11.68 -0.07
CA ARG A 40 -9.46 -10.49 0.24
C ARG A 40 -8.78 -9.58 1.26
N ALA A 41 -8.13 -10.15 2.27
CA ALA A 41 -7.37 -9.38 3.25
C ALA A 41 -6.16 -8.69 2.60
N PHE A 42 -5.50 -9.34 1.64
CA PHE A 42 -4.41 -8.76 0.87
C PHE A 42 -4.89 -7.61 -0.05
N GLU A 43 -5.96 -7.83 -0.81
CA GLU A 43 -6.54 -6.82 -1.70
C GLU A 43 -7.06 -5.61 -0.91
N LEU A 44 -7.66 -5.82 0.26
CA LEU A 44 -8.11 -4.72 1.12
C LEU A 44 -6.92 -3.85 1.58
N LYS A 45 -5.82 -4.47 2.03
CA LYS A 45 -4.60 -3.75 2.42
C LYS A 45 -3.97 -3.01 1.25
N ARG A 46 -4.03 -3.59 0.05
CA ARG A 46 -3.52 -2.95 -1.17
C ARG A 46 -4.37 -1.73 -1.55
N ALA A 47 -5.69 -1.85 -1.50
CA ALA A 47 -6.61 -0.75 -1.80
C ALA A 47 -6.43 0.42 -0.83
N GLU A 48 -6.29 0.13 0.47
CA GLU A 48 -6.00 1.12 1.50
C GLU A 48 -4.67 1.84 1.25
N ALA A 49 -3.62 1.09 0.88
CA ALA A 49 -2.33 1.67 0.52
C ALA A 49 -2.45 2.66 -0.67
N ILE A 50 -3.15 2.26 -1.73
CA ILE A 50 -3.37 3.08 -2.92
C ILE A 50 -4.18 4.33 -2.57
N TYR A 51 -5.20 4.20 -1.73
CA TYR A 51 -6.05 5.32 -1.33
C TYR A 51 -5.27 6.35 -0.50
N SER A 52 -4.45 5.91 0.45
CA SER A 52 -3.58 6.79 1.24
C SER A 52 -2.57 7.52 0.36
N ILE A 53 -1.92 6.81 -0.56
CA ILE A 53 -0.97 7.39 -1.53
C ILE A 53 -1.68 8.40 -2.43
N LYS A 54 -2.86 8.06 -2.93
CA LYS A 54 -3.66 8.94 -3.79
C LYS A 54 -4.04 10.21 -3.05
N THR A 55 -4.50 10.08 -1.81
CA THR A 55 -4.89 11.22 -0.97
C THR A 55 -3.72 12.18 -0.83
N ILE A 56 -2.56 11.71 -0.38
CA ILE A 56 -1.36 12.54 -0.21
C ILE A 56 -0.88 13.13 -1.54
N ALA A 57 -0.86 12.35 -2.63
CA ALA A 57 -0.43 12.84 -3.94
C ALA A 57 -1.39 13.87 -4.56
N GLN A 58 -2.64 13.94 -4.12
CA GLN A 58 -3.65 14.88 -4.59
C GLN A 58 -3.80 16.12 -3.70
N MET A 59 -3.07 16.19 -2.59
CA MET A 59 -3.05 17.37 -1.72
C MET A 59 -2.46 18.58 -2.48
N PRO A 60 -3.08 19.77 -2.43
CA PRO A 60 -2.57 20.98 -3.11
C PRO A 60 -1.09 21.33 -2.82
N GLU A 61 -0.62 20.94 -1.65
CA GLU A 61 0.71 21.16 -1.10
C GLU A 61 1.77 20.31 -1.82
N LEU A 62 1.39 19.14 -2.35
CA LEU A 62 2.29 18.24 -3.06
C LEU A 62 1.92 18.07 -4.53
N SER A 63 0.67 18.32 -4.91
CA SER A 63 0.16 18.02 -6.25
C SER A 63 0.63 19.00 -7.32
N CYS A 64 0.70 18.49 -8.55
CA CYS A 64 0.99 19.29 -9.74
C CYS A 64 -0.19 20.21 -10.12
N THR A 65 0.10 21.41 -10.61
CA THR A 65 -0.93 22.38 -11.07
C THR A 65 -1.80 21.85 -12.21
N LYS A 66 -1.23 21.01 -13.08
CA LYS A 66 -2.00 20.30 -14.12
C LYS A 66 -2.65 19.08 -13.49
N LYS A 67 -3.94 18.88 -13.73
CA LYS A 67 -4.78 17.77 -13.23
C LYS A 67 -4.30 16.39 -13.72
N ARG A 68 -3.13 15.95 -13.28
CA ARG A 68 -2.57 14.62 -13.51
C ARG A 68 -2.76 13.80 -12.24
N ASN A 69 -3.31 12.60 -12.38
CA ASN A 69 -3.41 11.67 -11.27
C ASN A 69 -2.02 11.21 -10.83
N PHE A 70 -1.79 11.07 -9.52
CA PHE A 70 -0.52 10.61 -8.94
C PHE A 70 0.69 11.47 -9.34
N CYS A 71 0.51 12.79 -9.39
CA CYS A 71 1.56 13.74 -9.77
C CYS A 71 1.98 14.57 -8.57
N ILE A 72 3.28 14.54 -8.23
CA ILE A 72 3.89 15.34 -7.18
C ILE A 72 4.79 16.40 -7.81
N ASP A 73 4.63 17.65 -7.41
CA ASP A 73 5.50 18.75 -7.76
C ASP A 73 6.79 18.68 -6.92
N ILE A 74 7.92 18.54 -7.60
CA ILE A 74 9.23 18.38 -6.95
C ILE A 74 9.61 19.63 -6.17
N LEU A 75 9.32 20.83 -6.69
CA LEU A 75 9.70 22.08 -6.03
C LEU A 75 8.87 22.28 -4.76
N LYS A 76 7.58 21.93 -4.78
CA LYS A 76 6.73 21.95 -3.60
C LYS A 76 7.16 20.90 -2.56
N ALA A 77 7.43 19.67 -3.00
CA ALA A 77 7.94 18.63 -2.11
C ALA A 77 9.30 19.02 -1.49
N ALA A 78 10.19 19.63 -2.26
CA ALA A 78 11.50 20.07 -1.80
C ALA A 78 11.43 21.28 -0.85
N THR A 79 10.43 22.17 -1.01
CA THR A 79 10.21 23.29 -0.08
C THR A 79 9.58 22.81 1.22
N LEU A 80 8.70 21.82 1.17
CA LEU A 80 8.14 21.18 2.36
C LEU A 80 9.16 20.28 3.08
N SER A 81 10.12 19.72 2.35
CA SER A 81 11.23 18.94 2.91
C SER A 81 12.04 19.80 3.88
N GLY A 82 11.91 19.54 5.18
CA GLY A 82 12.55 20.29 6.27
C GLY A 82 11.64 21.31 6.96
N MET A 83 10.43 21.55 6.46
CA MET A 83 9.37 22.29 7.15
C MET A 83 8.19 21.41 7.56
N GLY A 84 8.20 20.13 7.21
CA GLY A 84 7.11 19.19 7.47
C GLY A 84 6.65 19.14 8.91
N ASP A 85 7.58 19.30 9.87
CA ASP A 85 7.30 19.25 11.31
C ASP A 85 6.39 20.41 11.75
N ASN A 86 6.49 21.57 11.08
CA ASN A 86 5.60 22.72 11.35
C ASN A 86 4.15 22.47 10.90
N TYR A 87 3.95 21.42 10.10
CA TYR A 87 2.65 21.00 9.57
C TYR A 87 2.26 19.61 10.12
N SER A 88 2.76 19.21 11.29
CA SER A 88 2.45 17.90 11.88
C SER A 88 0.96 17.62 12.00
N ASP A 89 0.16 18.64 12.32
CA ASP A 89 -1.29 18.53 12.47
C ASP A 89 -2.03 18.43 11.12
N PHE A 90 -1.36 18.78 10.03
CA PHE A 90 -1.92 18.76 8.68
C PHE A 90 -1.80 17.38 8.03
N TRP A 91 -0.75 16.63 8.36
CA TRP A 91 -0.48 15.34 7.73
C TRP A 91 -1.32 14.22 8.39
N PRO A 92 -2.14 13.49 7.62
CA PRO A 92 -2.92 12.35 8.15
C PRO A 92 -2.06 11.08 8.33
N VAL A 93 -0.74 11.20 8.21
CA VAL A 93 0.23 10.11 8.18
C VAL A 93 1.40 10.48 9.07
N GLU A 94 2.13 9.48 9.54
CA GLU A 94 3.22 9.63 10.51
C GLU A 94 4.59 9.82 9.83
N SER A 95 4.73 9.44 8.56
CA SER A 95 5.90 9.79 7.75
C SER A 95 5.58 9.86 6.26
N ILE A 96 6.26 10.75 5.55
CA ILE A 96 6.15 10.95 4.10
C ILE A 96 7.57 11.01 3.53
N GLU A 97 7.93 10.01 2.74
CA GLU A 97 9.23 9.93 2.07
C GLU A 97 9.01 9.79 0.56
N ILE A 98 9.70 10.61 -0.23
CA ILE A 98 9.67 10.58 -1.69
C ILE A 98 11.02 10.13 -2.20
N TYR A 99 11.01 9.11 -3.06
CA TYR A 99 12.19 8.57 -3.70
C TYR A 99 12.14 8.84 -5.20
N ARG A 100 13.25 9.33 -5.77
CA ARG A 100 13.41 9.36 -7.22
C ARG A 100 13.94 8.01 -7.70
N ILE A 101 13.27 7.41 -8.67
CA ILE A 101 13.66 6.10 -9.23
C ILE A 101 14.33 6.28 -10.60
N PHE A 102 13.73 7.10 -11.46
CA PHE A 102 14.20 7.28 -12.83
C PHE A 102 14.00 8.74 -13.29
N PRO A 103 14.94 9.34 -14.05
CA PRO A 103 16.18 8.74 -14.57
C PRO A 103 17.20 8.49 -13.48
N LYS A 104 18.06 7.47 -13.68
CA LYS A 104 19.19 7.21 -12.78
C LYS A 104 20.02 8.49 -12.74
N PRO A 105 20.38 9.02 -11.55
CA PRO A 105 21.17 10.24 -11.47
C PRO A 105 22.48 10.00 -12.24
N GLY A 106 22.68 10.75 -13.32
CA GLY A 106 23.99 10.86 -13.95
C GLY A 106 24.94 11.55 -12.98
N MET A 107 26.23 11.23 -13.04
CA MET A 107 27.29 11.83 -12.19
C MET A 107 27.46 13.36 -12.36
N GLY A 108 26.63 14.04 -13.15
CA GLY A 108 26.82 15.45 -13.56
C GLY A 108 25.79 16.46 -13.05
N ASP A 109 24.64 16.06 -12.50
CA ASP A 109 23.66 17.02 -11.97
C ASP A 109 23.93 17.30 -10.48
N PHE A 110 24.84 18.22 -10.18
CA PHE A 110 25.07 18.82 -8.85
C PHE A 110 24.08 19.99 -8.59
N PRO A 111 23.80 20.47 -7.34
CA PRO A 111 24.49 20.20 -6.07
C PRO A 111 23.53 20.07 -4.85
N LYS A 112 23.02 18.88 -4.50
CA LYS A 112 22.60 18.61 -3.11
C LYS A 112 22.86 17.14 -2.75
N PRO A 113 23.51 16.86 -1.61
CA PRO A 113 23.52 15.50 -1.08
C PRO A 113 22.07 15.12 -0.74
N ASN A 114 21.59 13.95 -1.16
CA ASN A 114 20.23 13.41 -0.95
C ASN A 114 19.06 13.82 -1.88
N TRP A 115 19.26 14.23 -3.14
CA TRP A 115 18.11 14.33 -4.07
C TRP A 115 17.37 12.98 -4.28
N ARG A 116 18.03 11.83 -4.06
CA ARG A 116 17.43 10.51 -4.25
C ARG A 116 16.28 10.23 -3.27
N ARG A 117 16.32 10.80 -2.07
CA ARG A 117 15.34 10.63 -1.00
C ARG A 117 15.04 11.99 -0.38
N MET A 118 13.81 12.45 -0.52
CA MET A 118 13.28 13.62 0.18
C MET A 118 12.37 13.15 1.31
N VAL A 119 12.65 13.58 2.53
CA VAL A 119 11.76 13.35 3.67
C VAL A 119 10.92 14.61 3.82
N VAL A 120 9.64 14.49 3.47
CA VAL A 120 8.70 15.60 3.56
C VAL A 120 8.24 15.76 5.00
N PHE A 121 7.97 14.65 5.69
CA PHE A 121 7.51 14.63 7.07
C PHE A 121 7.97 13.36 7.78
N ASP A 122 8.37 13.47 9.05
CA ASP A 122 8.65 12.33 9.92
C ASP A 122 8.30 12.67 11.38
N SER A 123 7.27 12.01 11.92
CA SER A 123 6.85 12.15 13.32
C SER A 123 7.87 11.62 14.34
N GLY A 124 8.92 10.92 13.90
CA GLY A 124 9.92 10.29 14.77
C GLY A 124 9.44 9.03 15.49
N LYS A 125 8.22 8.55 15.20
CA LYS A 125 7.67 7.31 15.78
C LYS A 125 8.33 6.08 15.12
N LYS A 126 8.77 5.12 15.94
CA LYS A 126 9.52 3.93 15.47
C LYS A 126 8.65 2.79 14.93
N SER A 127 7.37 2.73 15.29
CA SER A 127 6.47 1.64 14.89
C SER A 127 5.48 2.12 13.83
N LEU A 128 5.92 2.11 12.57
CA LEU A 128 5.15 2.57 11.42
C LEU A 128 4.97 1.44 10.40
N ILE A 129 3.75 1.28 9.91
CA ILE A 129 3.47 0.48 8.72
C ILE A 129 3.78 1.35 7.52
N LYS A 130 4.75 0.93 6.70
CA LYS A 130 5.14 1.67 5.49
C LYS A 130 4.44 1.13 4.26
N TYR A 131 3.62 1.96 3.63
CA TYR A 131 3.03 1.72 2.33
C TYR A 131 3.82 2.45 1.26
N SER A 132 3.85 1.91 0.04
CA SER A 132 4.56 2.59 -1.04
C SER A 132 3.91 2.37 -2.40
N GLY A 133 4.07 3.35 -3.29
CA GLY A 133 3.56 3.29 -4.65
C GLY A 133 4.29 4.26 -5.55
N PHE A 134 4.10 4.08 -6.86
CA PHE A 134 4.76 4.89 -7.87
C PHE A 134 3.96 6.15 -8.16
N VAL A 135 4.68 7.25 -8.37
CA VAL A 135 4.13 8.59 -8.62
C VAL A 135 4.97 9.28 -9.69
N SER A 136 4.35 10.18 -10.45
CA SER A 136 5.06 11.07 -11.36
C SER A 136 5.61 12.26 -10.57
N LEU A 137 6.93 12.43 -10.56
CA LEU A 137 7.60 13.59 -9.99
C LEU A 137 7.79 14.61 -11.10
N CYS A 138 7.12 15.75 -11.04
CA CYS A 138 7.17 16.74 -12.12
C CYS A 138 7.77 18.06 -11.64
N LYS A 139 8.46 18.74 -12.55
CA LYS A 139 8.87 20.13 -12.41
C LYS A 139 8.65 20.85 -13.74
N ILE A 140 8.43 22.15 -13.68
CA ILE A 140 8.45 22.99 -14.89
C ILE A 140 9.91 23.29 -15.20
N ASP A 141 10.33 23.00 -16.42
CA ASP A 141 11.67 23.31 -16.93
C ASP A 141 11.57 24.31 -18.08
N TYR A 142 12.67 25.03 -18.33
CA TYR A 142 12.76 26.04 -19.38
C TYR A 142 13.91 25.69 -20.32
N GLU A 143 13.59 25.32 -21.55
CA GLU A 143 14.59 24.96 -22.57
C GLU A 143 14.11 25.46 -23.93
N ASN A 144 15.04 25.95 -24.76
CA ASN A 144 14.74 26.43 -26.12
C ASN A 144 13.59 27.46 -26.19
N ASN A 145 13.48 28.34 -25.20
CA ASN A 145 12.44 29.38 -25.12
C ASN A 145 11.01 28.86 -24.90
N PHE A 146 10.85 27.60 -24.46
CA PHE A 146 9.55 27.00 -24.12
C PHE A 146 9.53 26.45 -22.70
N PHE A 147 8.39 26.62 -22.02
CA PHE A 147 8.11 25.97 -20.75
C PHE A 147 7.49 24.59 -21.00
N TYR A 148 8.06 23.55 -20.41
CA TYR A 148 7.49 22.21 -20.47
C TYR A 148 7.58 21.52 -19.12
N ASP A 149 6.67 20.58 -18.87
CA ASP A 149 6.74 19.77 -17.65
C ASP A 149 7.71 18.62 -17.88
N ARG A 150 8.83 18.62 -17.17
CA ARG A 150 9.71 17.47 -17.09
C ARG A 150 9.20 16.59 -15.95
N CYS A 151 8.73 15.39 -16.29
CA CYS A 151 8.24 14.42 -15.34
C CYS A 151 9.13 13.18 -15.30
N GLU A 152 9.34 12.71 -14.09
CA GLU A 152 10.21 11.61 -13.70
C GLU A 152 9.42 10.58 -12.92
N ILE A 153 9.96 9.38 -12.79
CA ILE A 153 9.31 8.32 -12.01
C ILE A 153 9.87 8.36 -10.59
N GLY A 154 8.96 8.53 -9.64
CA GLY A 154 9.25 8.43 -8.23
C GLY A 154 8.45 7.35 -7.52
N LYS A 155 8.81 7.13 -6.27
CA LYS A 155 8.12 6.27 -5.32
C LYS A 155 7.79 7.09 -4.08
N LEU A 156 6.50 7.19 -3.78
CA LEU A 156 6.01 7.75 -2.53
C LEU A 156 5.94 6.62 -1.50
N VAL A 157 6.47 6.87 -0.31
CA VAL A 157 6.42 5.96 0.84
C VAL A 157 5.76 6.69 1.99
N LEU A 158 4.70 6.12 2.53
CA LEU A 158 3.93 6.67 3.64
C LEU A 158 4.04 5.76 4.85
N GLY A 159 4.37 6.31 6.02
CA GLY A 159 4.28 5.63 7.29
C GLY A 159 2.95 5.95 7.95
N VAL A 160 2.17 4.93 8.31
CA VAL A 160 0.97 5.09 9.15
C VAL A 160 1.18 4.38 10.48
N LYS A 161 0.43 4.83 11.50
CA LYS A 161 0.42 4.17 12.80
C LYS A 161 -0.10 2.74 12.65
N LYS A 162 0.59 1.80 13.30
CA LYS A 162 0.17 0.40 13.39
C LYS A 162 -1.13 0.23 14.15
#